data_AF-A0ABC8THM3-F1
#
_entry.id   AF-A0ABC8THM3-F1
#
_cell.length_a   1.000
_cell.length_b   1.000
_cell.length_c   1.000
_cell.angle_alpha   90.00
_cell.angle_beta   90.00
_cell.angle_gamma   90.00
#
_symmetry.space_group_name_H-M   'P 1'
#
loop_
_entity.id
_entity.type
_entity.pdbx_description
1 polymer ?
#
loop_
_entity_poly.entity_id
_entity_poly.type
_entity_poly.pdbx_seq_one_letter_code
_entity_poly.pdbx_strand_id
1 'polypeptide(L)'
;GIELWGCSEASRFCADCGNIFRGSILTDGARALAKHVNRSSNKYWGTFCGSDSNKNRLAVDIIRHLLVHCCWLNMHIVPPHGLVFEIRVADDYGARWSVDGTKFIGFVEPYMEEGHSKGWKH
;
A
#
# COMPACT_ATOMS: atom_id res chain seq x y z
N GLY A 1 -0.21 2.79 -17.69
CA GLY A 1 0.83 2.83 -16.64
C GLY A 1 0.81 4.14 -15.87
N ILE A 2 1.05 5.28 -16.52
CA ILE A 2 0.71 6.62 -15.98
C ILE A 2 -0.44 7.26 -16.78
N GLU A 3 -0.69 6.83 -18.01
CA GLU A 3 -1.75 7.38 -18.87
C GLU A 3 -3.19 7.12 -18.40
N LEU A 4 -3.39 6.22 -17.40
CA LEU A 4 -4.70 5.97 -16.81
C LEU A 4 -5.07 6.97 -15.70
N TRP A 5 -4.09 7.77 -15.24
CA TRP A 5 -4.23 8.68 -14.12
C TRP A 5 -3.64 10.03 -14.51
N GLY A 6 -4.38 11.12 -14.39
CA GLY A 6 -3.76 12.45 -14.54
C GLY A 6 -2.56 12.57 -13.59
N CYS A 7 -1.45 13.21 -14.00
CA CYS A 7 -0.26 13.40 -13.15
C CYS A 7 -0.60 13.97 -11.75
N SER A 8 -1.68 14.74 -11.63
CA SER A 8 -2.22 15.27 -10.38
C SER A 8 -2.83 14.22 -9.45
N GLU A 9 -3.42 13.15 -9.98
CA GLU A 9 -4.08 12.12 -9.16
C GLU A 9 -3.06 11.11 -8.60
N ALA A 10 -2.09 10.68 -9.41
CA ALA A 10 -1.02 9.79 -8.98
C ALA A 10 -0.13 10.42 -7.88
N SER A 11 0.10 11.73 -7.97
CA SER A 11 0.85 12.48 -6.95
C SER A 11 0.09 12.61 -5.62
N ARG A 12 -1.25 12.70 -5.65
CA ARG A 12 -2.08 12.72 -4.43
C ARG A 12 -1.98 11.42 -3.63
N PHE A 13 -2.06 10.25 -4.29
CA PHE A 13 -1.95 8.95 -3.61
C PHE A 13 -0.57 8.72 -2.98
N CYS A 14 0.50 9.23 -3.61
CA CYS A 14 1.85 9.19 -3.05
C CYS A 14 2.02 10.15 -1.85
N ALA A 15 1.42 11.34 -1.91
CA ALA A 15 1.53 12.35 -0.86
C ALA A 15 0.93 11.85 0.46
N ASP A 16 -0.19 11.14 0.39
CA ASP A 16 -0.89 10.67 1.59
C ASP A 16 -0.16 9.53 2.33
N CYS A 17 0.48 8.61 1.60
CA CYS A 17 1.43 7.66 2.21
C CYS A 17 2.59 8.34 2.97
N GLY A 18 2.94 9.56 2.54
CA GLY A 18 3.93 10.42 3.15
C GLY A 18 3.44 11.20 4.37
N ASN A 19 2.16 11.09 4.77
CA ASN A 19 1.64 11.81 5.92
C ASN A 19 2.25 11.31 7.22
N ILE A 20 2.80 12.26 7.98
CA ILE A 20 3.37 12.02 9.30
C ILE A 20 2.24 11.97 10.32
N PHE A 21 2.16 10.89 11.10
CA PHE A 21 1.21 10.82 12.21
C PHE A 21 1.65 11.72 13.36
N ARG A 22 0.72 12.47 13.95
CA ARG A 22 1.03 13.40 15.05
C ARG A 22 1.76 12.66 16.18
N GLY A 23 3.01 13.05 16.43
CA GLY A 23 3.87 12.48 17.47
C GLY A 23 4.79 11.32 17.03
N SER A 24 4.86 10.98 15.73
CA SER A 24 5.77 9.96 15.20
C SER A 24 6.62 10.49 14.04
N ILE A 25 7.82 9.95 13.84
CA ILE A 25 8.67 10.24 12.67
C ILE A 25 8.27 9.35 11.47
N LEU A 26 7.58 8.23 11.73
CA LEU A 26 7.14 7.29 10.69
C LEU A 26 5.82 7.73 10.06
N THR A 27 5.76 7.67 8.74
CA THR A 27 4.53 7.94 7.98
C THR A 27 3.53 6.79 8.07
N ASP A 28 2.28 7.06 7.71
CA ASP A 28 1.22 6.04 7.68
C ASP A 28 1.59 4.87 6.75
N GLY A 29 2.20 5.18 5.61
CA GLY A 29 2.77 4.19 4.70
C GLY A 29 3.86 3.33 5.34
N ALA A 30 4.81 3.93 6.05
CA ALA A 30 5.89 3.17 6.70
C ALA A 30 5.36 2.26 7.82
N ARG A 31 4.37 2.72 8.60
CA ARG A 31 3.76 1.90 9.65
C ARG A 31 2.93 0.76 9.08
N ALA A 32 2.23 0.99 7.97
CA ALA A 32 1.57 -0.08 7.24
C ALA A 32 2.61 -1.08 6.74
N LEU A 33 3.65 -0.61 6.03
CA LEU A 33 4.71 -1.44 5.46
C LEU A 33 5.38 -2.34 6.51
N ALA A 34 5.64 -1.82 7.71
CA ALA A 34 6.18 -2.60 8.83
C ALA A 34 5.36 -3.87 9.16
N LYS A 35 4.04 -3.85 8.92
CA LYS A 35 3.16 -5.01 9.13
C LYS A 35 3.26 -6.04 8.01
N HIS A 36 3.64 -5.61 6.80
CA HIS A 36 3.63 -6.44 5.59
C HIS A 36 5.00 -7.03 5.25
N VAL A 37 6.11 -6.38 5.64
CA VAL A 37 7.48 -6.81 5.26
C VAL A 37 7.82 -8.25 5.66
N ASN A 38 7.24 -8.76 6.74
CA ASN A 38 7.44 -10.15 7.19
C ASN A 38 6.40 -11.13 6.64
N ARG A 39 5.43 -10.67 5.87
CA ARG A 39 4.35 -11.50 5.29
C ARG A 39 4.68 -12.02 3.89
N SER A 40 5.73 -11.47 3.26
CA SER A 40 6.17 -11.87 1.92
C SER A 40 7.47 -12.68 1.99
N SER A 41 7.41 -13.97 1.68
CA SER A 41 8.59 -14.85 1.69
C SER A 41 9.63 -14.45 0.63
N ASN A 42 9.18 -13.87 -0.48
CA ASN A 42 10.02 -13.36 -1.57
C ASN A 42 10.56 -11.94 -1.32
N LYS A 43 10.29 -11.33 -0.14
CA LYS A 43 10.67 -9.94 0.18
C LYS A 43 10.15 -8.89 -0.82
N TYR A 44 8.96 -9.11 -1.39
CA TYR A 44 8.32 -8.15 -2.31
C TYR A 44 8.30 -6.71 -1.74
N TRP A 45 7.94 -6.58 -0.47
CA TRP A 45 7.87 -5.31 0.26
C TRP A 45 9.23 -4.70 0.63
N GLY A 46 10.33 -5.30 0.18
CA GLY A 46 11.69 -4.85 0.47
C GLY A 46 12.15 -5.14 1.90
N THR A 47 13.26 -4.50 2.29
CA THR A 47 13.87 -4.66 3.62
C THR A 47 13.56 -3.44 4.48
N PHE A 48 12.77 -3.62 5.54
CA PHE A 48 12.37 -2.54 6.45
C PHE A 48 13.43 -2.30 7.55
N CYS A 49 14.54 -1.66 7.19
CA CYS A 49 15.64 -1.36 8.10
C CYS A 49 16.17 0.08 7.93
N GLY A 50 17.13 0.47 8.79
CA GLY A 50 17.72 1.81 8.76
C GLY A 50 16.92 2.86 9.52
N SER A 51 17.16 4.14 9.18
CA SER A 51 16.49 5.28 9.81
C SER A 51 15.01 5.36 9.44
N ASP A 52 14.23 6.11 10.21
CA ASP A 52 12.81 6.33 9.91
C ASP A 52 12.59 7.01 8.55
N SER A 53 13.51 7.88 8.14
CA SER A 53 13.52 8.45 6.78
C SER A 53 13.68 7.36 5.70
N ASN A 54 14.53 6.35 5.93
CA ASN A 54 14.68 5.24 4.99
C ASN A 54 13.40 4.42 4.86
N LYS A 55 12.74 4.13 5.99
CA LYS A 55 11.47 3.39 6.04
C LYS A 55 10.34 4.15 5.36
N ASN A 56 10.25 5.46 5.60
CA ASN A 56 9.28 6.34 4.95
C ASN A 56 9.49 6.38 3.43
N ARG A 57 10.74 6.54 2.98
CA ARG A 57 11.07 6.52 1.56
C ARG A 57 10.70 5.18 0.91
N LEU A 58 11.02 4.07 1.56
CA LEU A 58 10.68 2.73 1.06
C LEU A 58 9.18 2.57 0.84
N ALA A 59 8.34 3.02 1.78
CA ALA A 59 6.89 2.95 1.62
C ALA A 59 6.38 3.76 0.41
N VAL A 60 6.92 4.96 0.19
CA VAL A 60 6.57 5.78 -0.97
C VAL A 60 7.04 5.12 -2.26
N ASP A 61 8.25 4.56 -2.30
CA ASP A 61 8.80 3.90 -3.49
C ASP A 61 7.97 2.68 -3.90
N ILE A 62 7.49 1.89 -2.93
CA ILE A 62 6.58 0.76 -3.19
C ILE A 62 5.26 1.25 -3.79
N ILE A 63 4.68 2.33 -3.26
CA ILE A 63 3.42 2.87 -3.83
C ILE A 63 3.64 3.39 -5.24
N ARG A 64 4.75 4.08 -5.51
CA ARG A 64 5.10 4.50 -6.87
C ARG A 64 5.20 3.31 -7.81
N HIS A 65 5.85 2.23 -7.37
CA HIS A 65 5.92 1.00 -8.14
C HIS A 65 4.53 0.42 -8.42
N LEU A 66 3.66 0.30 -7.40
CA LEU A 66 2.29 -0.18 -7.57
C LEU A 66 1.48 0.68 -8.54
N LEU A 67 1.61 2.00 -8.48
CA LEU A 67 0.92 2.93 -9.39
C LEU A 67 1.41 2.78 -10.85
N VAL A 68 2.73 2.70 -11.06
CA VAL A 68 3.33 2.58 -12.40
C VAL A 68 2.98 1.25 -13.07
N HIS A 69 2.97 0.17 -12.29
CA HIS A 69 2.72 -1.19 -12.76
C HIS A 69 1.25 -1.64 -12.54
N CYS A 70 0.38 -0.73 -12.12
CA CYS A 70 -1.03 -1.01 -11.90
C CYS A 70 -1.67 -1.54 -13.18
N CYS A 71 -2.21 -2.76 -13.12
CA CYS A 71 -2.97 -3.38 -14.20
C CYS A 71 -4.43 -3.62 -13.82
N TRP A 72 -4.78 -3.42 -12.54
CA TRP A 72 -6.12 -3.61 -12.03
C TRP A 72 -6.46 -2.55 -10.98
N LEU A 73 -7.71 -2.08 -11.03
CA LEU A 73 -8.26 -1.11 -10.09
C LEU A 73 -9.71 -1.47 -9.78
N ASN A 74 -10.15 -1.22 -8.56
CA ASN A 74 -11.53 -1.48 -8.15
C ASN A 74 -11.97 -0.60 -6.99
N MET A 75 -13.27 -0.37 -6.90
CA MET A 75 -13.92 0.25 -5.75
C MET A 75 -14.89 -0.74 -5.11
N HIS A 76 -14.65 -1.09 -3.85
CA HIS A 76 -15.48 -2.08 -3.15
C HIS A 76 -15.51 -1.83 -1.64
N ILE A 77 -16.44 -2.48 -0.94
CA ILE A 77 -16.60 -2.31 0.51
C ILE A 77 -15.70 -3.31 1.25
N VAL A 78 -14.86 -2.82 2.15
CA VAL A 78 -14.00 -3.60 3.03
C VAL A 78 -14.34 -3.26 4.49
N PRO A 79 -14.94 -4.16 5.27
CA PRO A 79 -15.09 -3.96 6.72
C PRO A 79 -13.72 -3.93 7.43
N PRO A 80 -13.51 -3.08 8.46
CA PRO A 80 -14.42 -2.04 8.98
C PRO A 80 -14.30 -0.69 8.25
N HIS A 81 -13.54 -0.61 7.17
CA HIS A 81 -13.16 0.64 6.49
C HIS A 81 -14.24 1.24 5.58
N GLY A 82 -15.26 0.46 5.20
CA GLY A 82 -16.31 0.92 4.30
C GLY A 82 -15.85 0.86 2.84
N LEU A 83 -16.30 1.81 2.01
CA LEU A 83 -15.94 1.85 0.58
C LEU A 83 -14.47 2.28 0.42
N VAL A 84 -13.69 1.48 -0.31
CA VAL A 84 -12.27 1.71 -0.56
C VAL A 84 -11.97 1.70 -2.04
N PHE A 85 -10.91 2.39 -2.43
CA PHE A 85 -10.28 2.31 -3.73
C PHE A 85 -9.03 1.42 -3.61
N GLU A 86 -8.94 0.37 -4.43
CA GLU A 86 -7.85 -0.59 -4.43
C GLU A 86 -7.19 -0.65 -5.82
N ILE A 87 -5.85 -0.70 -5.83
CA ILE A 87 -5.07 -1.00 -7.03
C ILE A 87 -4.28 -2.28 -6.82
N ARG A 88 -4.03 -3.01 -7.92
CA ARG A 88 -3.15 -4.17 -7.96
C ARG A 88 -2.25 -4.18 -9.18
N VAL A 89 -1.05 -4.75 -8.99
CA VAL A 89 -0.13 -5.13 -10.07
C VAL A 89 -0.43 -6.57 -10.52
N ALA A 90 0.24 -7.02 -11.58
CA ALA A 90 0.01 -8.34 -12.18
C ALA A 90 0.23 -9.52 -11.21
N ASP A 91 1.12 -9.35 -10.24
CA ASP A 91 1.38 -10.34 -9.19
C ASP A 91 0.40 -10.24 -8.01
N ASP A 92 -0.73 -9.55 -8.17
CA ASP A 92 -1.81 -9.30 -7.19
C ASP A 92 -1.44 -8.51 -5.93
N TYR A 93 -0.19 -8.08 -5.76
CA TYR A 93 0.15 -7.11 -4.72
C TYR A 93 -0.53 -5.77 -4.97
N GLY A 94 -0.92 -5.09 -3.90
CA GLY A 94 -1.74 -3.89 -4.02
C GLY A 94 -1.66 -2.93 -2.84
N ALA A 95 -2.49 -1.90 -2.96
CA ALA A 95 -2.64 -0.84 -1.97
C ALA A 95 -4.07 -0.30 -1.98
N ARG A 96 -4.54 0.16 -0.81
CA ARG A 96 -5.88 0.70 -0.59
C ARG A 96 -5.85 2.12 -0.06
N TRP A 97 -6.83 2.90 -0.52
CA TRP A 97 -7.15 4.21 0.01
C TRP A 97 -8.66 4.34 0.27
N SER A 98 -9.05 5.35 1.03
CA SER A 98 -10.41 5.89 0.93
C SER A 98 -10.70 6.30 -0.52
N VAL A 99 -11.96 6.28 -0.91
CA VAL A 99 -12.39 6.58 -2.29
C VAL A 99 -11.95 7.96 -2.77
N ASP A 100 -11.91 8.95 -1.87
CA ASP A 100 -11.43 10.30 -2.19
C ASP A 100 -9.90 10.40 -2.31
N GLY A 101 -9.17 9.31 -2.04
CA GLY A 101 -7.72 9.23 -2.08
C GLY A 101 -7.02 10.00 -0.97
N THR A 102 -7.74 10.42 0.07
CA THR A 102 -7.19 11.25 1.16
C THR A 102 -6.65 10.46 2.34
N LYS A 103 -6.91 9.16 2.40
CA LYS A 103 -6.48 8.30 3.50
C LYS A 103 -5.99 6.95 3.02
N PHE A 104 -4.74 6.66 3.32
CA PHE A 104 -4.10 5.40 3.04
C PHE A 104 -4.56 4.37 4.07
N ILE A 105 -5.10 3.27 3.58
CA ILE A 105 -5.67 2.21 4.43
C ILE A 105 -4.61 1.14 4.69
N GLY A 106 -3.85 0.75 3.66
CA GLY A 106 -2.77 -0.23 3.81
C GLY A 106 -2.37 -0.91 2.51
N PHE A 107 -1.36 -1.76 2.61
CA PHE A 107 -0.95 -2.63 1.51
C PHE A 107 -1.80 -3.90 1.49
N VAL A 108 -1.77 -4.59 0.35
CA VAL A 108 -2.57 -5.78 0.10
C VAL A 108 -1.70 -6.86 -0.53
N GLU A 109 -1.79 -8.06 0.02
CA GLU A 109 -1.10 -9.24 -0.49
C GLU A 109 -1.90 -9.95 -1.60
N PRO A 110 -1.22 -10.78 -2.40
CA PRO A 110 -1.87 -11.67 -3.34
C PRO A 110 -2.84 -12.62 -2.63
N TYR A 111 -3.89 -13.03 -3.34
CA TYR A 111 -4.76 -14.10 -2.85
C TYR A 111 -3.94 -15.39 -2.77
N MET A 112 -3.77 -15.94 -1.58
CA MET A 112 -3.23 -17.30 -1.40
C MET A 112 -4.37 -18.28 -1.21
N GLU A 113 -4.38 -19.36 -2.00
CA GLU A 113 -5.37 -20.45 -1.90
C GLU A 113 -5.45 -21.08 -0.49
N GLU A 114 -4.46 -20.86 0.39
CA GLU A 114 -4.47 -21.34 1.79
C GLU A 114 -4.06 -20.29 2.84
N GLY A 115 -4.31 -18.99 2.61
CA GLY A 115 -3.94 -17.92 3.56
C GLY A 115 -4.52 -18.14 4.98
N HIS A 116 -5.77 -18.59 5.07
CA HIS A 116 -6.43 -18.93 6.34
C HIS A 116 -5.68 -20.02 7.13
N SER A 117 -5.21 -21.08 6.45
CA SER A 117 -4.50 -22.21 7.06
C SER A 117 -3.11 -21.83 7.59
N LYS A 118 -2.52 -20.75 7.07
CA LYS A 118 -1.23 -20.20 7.52
C LYS A 118 -1.37 -19.12 8.61
N GLY A 119 -2.55 -18.96 9.19
CA GLY A 119 -2.79 -18.03 10.30
C GLY A 119 -2.91 -16.56 9.87
N TRP A 120 -3.22 -16.29 8.61
CA TRP A 120 -3.41 -14.93 8.12
C TRP A 120 -4.75 -14.40 8.65
N LYS A 121 -4.69 -13.43 9.56
CA LYS A 121 -5.85 -12.63 9.93
C LYS A 121 -5.86 -11.39 9.02
N HIS A 122 -6.87 -11.33 8.15
CA HIS A 122 -7.22 -10.12 7.40
C HIS A 122 -7.66 -9.02 8.37
#